data_AF-A0A093YEM7-F1
#
_entry.id   AF-A0A093YEM7-F1
#
_cell.length_a   1.000
_cell.length_b   1.000
_cell.length_c   1.000
_cell.angle_alpha   90.00
_cell.angle_beta   90.00
_cell.angle_gamma   90.00
#
_symmetry.space_group_name_H-M   'P 1'
#
loop_
_entity.id
_entity.type
_entity.pdbx_description
1 polymer ?
#
loop_
_entity_poly.entity_id
_entity_poly.type
_entity_poly.pdbx_seq_one_letter_code
_entity_poly.pdbx_strand_id
1 'polypeptide(L)'
;MEVDDRSFPQRATGDTSKPNPTTEATQRADGPNFFRDGENVQFMRADSILGHTFSEDDGVLHLRVRTSHQTHRTAQTHNSVMHQFVTEEDSWGEMNFKISFVTPQILRVKFAGNAGTLDALTDNPLFPPPEARMLNGIPQNIKADLVVNDDELVLKSAVVELRAKTSPFRLRSYRRGCSTPFWKQRVSDLFTSDIIPTSIVAHQGREATFDAFSLDPQERIFGLGERF
;
A
#
# COMPACT_ATOMS: atom_id res chain seq x y z
N MET A 1 7.00 -52.89 -7.83
CA MET A 1 6.18 -51.96 -7.04
C MET A 1 6.81 -50.61 -7.25
N GLU A 2 6.34 -49.93 -8.28
CA GLU A 2 6.81 -48.65 -8.80
C GLU A 2 5.57 -47.82 -9.12
N VAL A 3 5.68 -46.52 -8.88
CA VAL A 3 4.63 -45.50 -8.88
C VAL A 3 4.33 -45.11 -10.33
N ASP A 4 3.04 -44.99 -10.69
CA ASP A 4 2.62 -44.41 -11.97
C ASP A 4 1.68 -43.21 -11.72
N ASP A 5 2.02 -42.11 -12.39
CA ASP A 5 1.53 -40.74 -12.25
C ASP A 5 0.11 -40.60 -12.82
N ARG A 6 -0.90 -40.55 -11.96
CA ARG A 6 -2.25 -40.13 -12.35
C ARG A 6 -2.34 -38.60 -12.37
N SER A 7 -1.86 -38.08 -13.50
CA SER A 7 -2.52 -37.09 -14.36
C SER A 7 -3.86 -36.52 -13.86
N PHE A 8 -3.85 -35.19 -13.78
CA PHE A 8 -4.94 -34.22 -13.59
C PHE A 8 -6.31 -34.63 -14.18
N PRO A 9 -7.44 -34.28 -13.53
CA PRO A 9 -8.75 -34.44 -14.15
C PRO A 9 -8.90 -33.48 -15.34
N GLN A 10 -8.99 -34.08 -16.53
CA GLN A 10 -9.40 -33.43 -17.77
C GLN A 10 -10.81 -32.84 -17.61
N ARG A 11 -11.00 -31.60 -18.08
CA ARG A 11 -12.32 -30.99 -18.25
C ARG A 11 -13.16 -31.89 -19.17
N ALA A 12 -14.21 -32.49 -18.62
CA ALA A 12 -15.19 -33.23 -19.40
C ALA A 12 -15.92 -32.25 -20.34
N THR A 13 -15.80 -32.50 -21.64
CA THR A 13 -16.71 -32.04 -22.67
C THR A 13 -18.06 -32.73 -22.50
N GLY A 14 -19.15 -31.96 -22.45
CA GLY A 14 -20.50 -32.54 -22.35
C GLY A 14 -21.62 -31.50 -22.39
N ASP A 15 -22.30 -31.48 -23.54
CA ASP A 15 -23.73 -31.19 -23.76
C ASP A 15 -24.23 -29.71 -23.81
N THR A 16 -24.50 -29.24 -25.03
CA THR A 16 -25.02 -27.91 -25.40
C THR A 16 -26.55 -27.84 -25.50
N SER A 17 -27.29 -28.63 -24.73
CA SER A 17 -28.75 -28.74 -24.90
C SER A 17 -29.57 -28.47 -23.63
N LYS A 18 -29.31 -27.36 -22.91
CA LYS A 18 -30.28 -26.80 -21.94
C LYS A 18 -30.29 -25.27 -21.97
N PRO A 19 -31.48 -24.63 -21.91
CA PRO A 19 -31.59 -23.17 -21.94
C PRO A 19 -30.94 -22.58 -20.68
N ASN A 20 -30.06 -21.60 -20.89
CA ASN A 20 -29.41 -20.83 -19.84
C ASN A 20 -30.46 -20.32 -18.85
N PRO A 21 -30.41 -20.70 -17.55
CA PRO A 21 -31.01 -19.86 -16.55
C PRO A 21 -30.17 -18.58 -16.55
N THR A 22 -30.83 -17.46 -16.86
CA THR A 22 -30.33 -16.10 -16.60
C THR A 22 -30.17 -15.97 -15.10
N THR A 23 -29.11 -16.57 -14.59
CA THR A 23 -28.59 -16.30 -13.27
C THR A 23 -27.88 -14.97 -13.47
N GLU A 24 -28.53 -13.89 -13.07
CA GLU A 24 -27.84 -12.68 -12.65
C GLU A 24 -26.86 -13.10 -11.56
N ALA A 25 -25.68 -13.54 -11.98
CA ALA A 25 -24.54 -13.63 -11.12
C ALA A 25 -24.28 -12.17 -10.75
N THR A 26 -24.81 -11.75 -9.60
CA THR A 26 -24.24 -10.67 -8.81
C THR A 26 -22.74 -10.82 -8.92
N GLN A 27 -22.12 -9.96 -9.73
CA GLN A 27 -20.67 -9.86 -9.85
C GLN A 27 -20.17 -9.78 -8.43
N ARG A 28 -19.54 -10.87 -7.95
CA ARG A 28 -18.73 -10.78 -6.74
C ARG A 28 -17.82 -9.60 -6.98
N ALA A 29 -17.77 -8.68 -6.02
CA ALA A 29 -16.81 -7.59 -6.08
C ALA A 29 -15.43 -8.22 -6.19
N ASP A 30 -14.89 -8.28 -7.41
CA ASP A 30 -13.54 -8.75 -7.64
C ASP A 30 -12.64 -7.93 -6.73
N GLY A 31 -11.92 -8.63 -5.85
CA GLY A 31 -11.10 -8.00 -4.81
C GLY A 31 -9.96 -7.17 -5.39
N PRO A 32 -8.91 -6.85 -4.62
CA PRO A 32 -7.80 -6.03 -5.12
C PRO A 32 -7.09 -6.63 -6.35
N ASN A 33 -7.29 -7.93 -6.62
CA ASN A 33 -6.82 -8.61 -7.83
C ASN A 33 -7.44 -8.05 -9.13
N PHE A 34 -8.60 -7.39 -9.08
CA PHE A 34 -9.19 -6.69 -10.23
C PHE A 34 -8.25 -5.62 -10.81
N PHE A 35 -7.46 -4.96 -9.96
CA PHE A 35 -6.46 -3.98 -10.40
C PHE A 35 -5.20 -4.63 -11.01
N ARG A 36 -5.10 -5.96 -10.93
CA ARG A 36 -4.03 -6.77 -11.53
C ARG A 36 -4.52 -7.48 -12.79
N ASP A 37 -5.78 -7.91 -12.82
CA ASP A 37 -6.39 -8.64 -13.92
C ASP A 37 -7.22 -7.71 -14.81
N GLY A 38 -6.59 -6.98 -15.73
CA GLY A 38 -7.34 -6.08 -16.62
C GLY A 38 -6.49 -5.04 -17.33
N GLU A 39 -7.17 -4.21 -18.13
CA GLU A 39 -6.69 -3.16 -19.04
C GLU A 39 -5.58 -2.25 -18.47
N ASN A 40 -5.03 -1.36 -19.31
CA ASN A 40 -4.03 -0.36 -18.93
C ASN A 40 -4.47 0.49 -17.72
N VAL A 41 -4.22 0.03 -16.49
CA VAL A 41 -4.61 0.70 -15.25
C VAL A 41 -3.46 1.60 -14.79
N GLN A 42 -3.73 2.88 -14.57
CA GLN A 42 -2.75 3.84 -14.11
C GLN A 42 -2.61 3.83 -12.57
N PHE A 43 -1.38 3.73 -12.10
CA PHE A 43 -1.01 3.79 -10.70
C PHE A 43 -0.24 5.08 -10.41
N MET A 44 -0.65 5.81 -9.38
CA MET A 44 0.08 6.95 -8.83
C MET A 44 1.02 6.43 -7.74
N ARG A 45 2.32 6.30 -8.04
CA ARG A 45 3.32 5.73 -7.12
C ARG A 45 4.11 6.82 -6.44
N ALA A 46 4.22 6.77 -5.11
CA ALA A 46 5.04 7.71 -4.36
C ALA A 46 6.51 7.64 -4.81
N ASP A 47 7.10 8.80 -5.14
CA ASP A 47 8.44 8.89 -5.74
C ASP A 47 9.39 9.78 -4.95
N SER A 48 9.03 11.04 -4.69
CA SER A 48 9.94 11.99 -4.04
C SER A 48 9.21 13.05 -3.23
N ILE A 49 9.82 13.55 -2.16
CA ILE A 49 9.21 14.60 -1.32
C ILE A 49 9.37 15.96 -2.01
N LEU A 50 8.24 16.60 -2.32
CA LEU A 50 8.18 17.96 -2.90
C LEU A 50 8.26 19.03 -1.82
N GLY A 51 7.70 18.75 -0.64
CA GLY A 51 7.67 19.71 0.47
C GLY A 51 7.09 19.09 1.73
N HIS A 52 7.29 19.78 2.84
CA HIS A 52 6.78 19.37 4.14
C HIS A 52 6.35 20.57 4.99
N THR A 53 5.44 20.33 5.92
CA THR A 53 5.10 21.25 7.01
C THR A 53 5.00 20.46 8.31
N PHE A 54 5.37 21.08 9.43
CA PHE A 54 5.35 20.44 10.75
C PHE A 54 4.68 21.35 11.77
N SER A 55 3.69 20.81 12.48
CA SER A 55 3.09 21.46 13.65
C SER A 55 3.83 20.97 14.89
N GLU A 56 4.59 21.84 15.55
CA GLU A 56 5.26 21.52 16.81
C GLU A 56 4.25 21.28 17.95
N ASP A 57 3.14 22.02 17.94
CA ASP A 57 2.10 21.95 18.95
C ASP A 57 1.37 20.61 18.94
N ASP A 58 1.12 20.07 17.74
CA ASP A 58 0.37 18.82 17.55
C ASP A 58 1.27 17.62 17.25
N GLY A 59 2.57 17.84 17.02
CA GLY A 59 3.52 16.80 16.62
C GLY A 59 3.17 16.14 15.28
N VAL A 60 2.56 16.89 14.36
CA VAL A 60 2.06 16.38 13.07
C VAL A 60 2.95 16.84 11.92
N LEU A 61 3.44 15.88 11.14
CA LEU A 61 4.19 16.10 9.90
C LEU A 61 3.28 15.87 8.70
N HIS A 62 3.16 16.88 7.85
CA HIS A 62 2.53 16.77 6.55
C HIS A 62 3.60 16.73 5.45
N LEU A 63 3.47 15.79 4.52
CA LEU A 63 4.34 15.69 3.35
C LEU A 63 3.53 15.80 2.07
N ARG A 64 4.04 16.60 1.13
CA ARG A 64 3.63 16.55 -0.28
C ARG A 64 4.65 15.70 -1.02
N VAL A 65 4.19 14.61 -1.60
CA VAL A 65 5.03 13.62 -2.28
C VAL A 65 4.65 13.59 -3.75
N ARG A 66 5.62 13.81 -4.63
CA ARG A 66 5.49 13.59 -6.07
C ARG A 66 5.14 12.14 -6.32
N THR A 67 4.20 11.90 -7.21
CA THR A 67 3.93 10.57 -7.74
C THR A 67 4.42 10.44 -9.18
N SER A 68 5.01 9.29 -9.50
CA SER A 68 5.17 8.87 -10.89
C SER A 68 3.92 8.10 -11.32
N HIS A 69 3.42 8.39 -12.52
CA HIS A 69 2.32 7.63 -13.10
C HIS A 69 2.88 6.42 -13.84
N GLN A 70 2.37 5.24 -13.49
CA GLN A 70 2.77 4.00 -14.14
C GLN A 70 1.53 3.25 -14.60
N THR A 71 1.47 2.96 -15.89
CA THR A 71 0.44 2.09 -16.44
C THR A 71 0.85 0.64 -16.25
N HIS A 72 -0.03 -0.14 -15.64
CA HIS A 72 0.05 -1.59 -15.64
C HIS A 72 -0.40 -2.14 -16.99
N ARG A 73 0.51 -2.81 -17.72
CA ARG A 73 0.23 -3.40 -19.04
C ARG A 73 0.40 -4.91 -18.99
N THR A 74 -0.49 -5.61 -19.68
CA THR A 74 -0.35 -7.05 -19.93
C THR A 74 0.47 -7.28 -21.20
N ALA A 75 1.68 -7.81 -21.06
CA ALA A 75 2.52 -8.27 -22.15
C ALA A 75 2.34 -9.78 -22.34
N GLN A 76 1.90 -10.20 -23.54
CA GLN A 76 1.76 -11.61 -23.87
C GLN A 76 2.96 -12.08 -24.70
N THR A 77 3.56 -13.20 -24.28
CA THR A 77 4.48 -13.99 -25.10
C THR A 77 3.78 -15.28 -25.53
N HIS A 78 4.35 -16.00 -26.49
CA HIS A 78 3.77 -17.25 -27.01
C HIS A 78 3.43 -18.31 -25.93
N ASN A 79 4.09 -18.27 -24.76
CA ASN A 79 3.92 -19.24 -23.67
C ASN A 79 3.58 -18.63 -22.30
N SER A 80 3.53 -17.30 -22.16
CA SER A 80 3.35 -16.67 -20.84
C SER A 80 2.74 -15.29 -20.95
N VAL A 81 1.86 -14.97 -20.00
CA VAL A 81 1.31 -13.63 -19.78
C VAL A 81 2.12 -12.99 -18.65
N MET A 82 2.70 -11.83 -18.91
CA MET A 82 3.44 -11.05 -17.93
C MET A 82 2.78 -9.69 -17.74
N HIS A 83 2.73 -9.25 -16.49
CA HIS A 83 2.20 -7.98 -16.09
C HIS A 83 3.35 -7.03 -15.79
N GLN A 84 3.39 -5.90 -16.50
CA GLN A 84 4.50 -4.96 -16.48
C GLN A 84 4.04 -3.55 -16.16
N PHE A 85 4.79 -2.86 -15.30
CA PHE A 85 4.60 -1.44 -15.05
C PHE A 85 5.45 -0.62 -16.02
N VAL A 86 4.78 0.25 -16.78
CA VAL A 86 5.42 1.19 -17.70
C VAL A 86 5.25 2.59 -17.14
N THR A 87 6.37 3.24 -16.82
CA THR A 87 6.37 4.64 -16.44
C THR A 87 5.92 5.51 -17.61
N GLU A 88 4.95 6.38 -17.36
CA GLU A 88 4.54 7.39 -18.32
C GLU A 88 5.49 8.58 -18.23
N GLU A 89 6.19 8.87 -19.33
CA GLU A 89 7.07 10.03 -19.41
C GLU A 89 6.27 11.32 -19.21
N ASP A 90 6.85 12.27 -18.47
CA ASP A 90 6.30 13.58 -18.14
C ASP A 90 4.93 13.60 -17.42
N SER A 91 4.42 12.44 -17.02
CA SER A 91 3.16 12.26 -16.28
C SER A 91 3.45 12.09 -14.80
N TRP A 92 3.05 13.07 -13.99
CA TRP A 92 3.22 13.06 -12.54
C TRP A 92 1.99 13.63 -11.82
N GLY A 93 1.89 13.32 -10.53
CA GLY A 93 0.83 13.80 -9.65
C GLY A 93 1.36 14.06 -8.24
N GLU A 94 0.45 14.27 -7.30
CA GLU A 94 0.78 14.44 -5.89
C GLU A 94 0.04 13.43 -5.02
N MET A 95 0.73 12.95 -4.00
CA MET A 95 0.20 12.17 -2.89
C MET A 95 0.56 12.88 -1.59
N ASN A 96 -0.41 13.01 -0.71
CA ASN A 96 -0.27 13.75 0.53
C ASN A 96 -0.20 12.77 1.68
N PHE A 97 0.76 12.94 2.59
CA PHE A 97 0.90 12.16 3.81
C PHE A 97 0.65 13.02 5.04
N LYS A 98 0.00 12.45 6.04
CA LYS A 98 -0.16 13.02 7.39
C LYS A 98 0.35 11.99 8.38
N ILE A 99 1.41 12.37 9.10
CA ILE A 99 2.16 11.50 9.98
C ILE A 99 2.12 12.08 11.39
N SER A 100 1.74 11.27 12.37
CA SER A 100 1.60 11.69 13.76
C SER A 100 1.89 10.53 14.71
N PHE A 101 2.16 10.84 15.97
CA PHE A 101 2.21 9.85 17.04
C PHE A 101 0.86 9.79 17.77
N VAL A 102 0.30 8.59 17.92
CA VAL A 102 -0.88 8.36 18.78
C VAL A 102 -0.45 8.20 20.24
N THR A 103 0.67 7.49 20.42
CA THR A 103 1.41 7.36 21.68
C THR A 103 2.90 7.45 21.33
N PRO A 104 3.83 7.53 22.29
CA PRO A 104 5.27 7.57 21.96
C PRO A 104 5.75 6.35 21.16
N GLN A 105 5.00 5.24 21.18
CA GLN A 105 5.35 3.97 20.52
C GLN A 105 4.53 3.71 19.24
N ILE A 106 3.38 4.37 19.10
CA ILE A 106 2.44 4.12 18.00
C ILE A 106 2.47 5.29 17.03
N LEU A 107 3.01 5.01 15.84
CA LEU A 107 2.93 5.90 14.68
C LEU A 107 1.63 5.70 13.93
N ARG A 108 1.04 6.80 13.47
CA ARG A 108 -0.07 6.82 12.53
C ARG A 108 0.39 7.50 11.25
N VAL A 109 0.29 6.78 10.15
CA VAL A 109 0.56 7.28 8.79
C VAL A 109 -0.75 7.20 8.03
N LYS A 110 -1.24 8.35 7.55
CA LYS A 110 -2.34 8.44 6.60
C LYS A 110 -1.80 8.98 5.28
N PHE A 111 -2.32 8.50 4.15
CA PHE A 111 -2.02 9.09 2.84
C PHE A 111 -3.24 9.08 1.92
N ALA A 112 -3.29 10.04 1.00
CA ALA A 112 -4.34 10.18 0.00
C ALA A 112 -3.84 10.97 -1.22
N GLY A 113 -4.49 10.80 -2.38
CA GLY A 113 -4.14 11.55 -3.60
C GLY A 113 -4.48 13.04 -3.49
N ASN A 114 -5.50 13.39 -2.70
CA ASN A 114 -5.91 14.77 -2.46
C ASN A 114 -5.74 15.15 -0.99
N ALA A 115 -5.13 16.31 -0.72
CA ALA A 115 -4.98 16.86 0.63
C ALA A 115 -6.32 17.05 1.36
N GLY A 116 -7.38 17.48 0.65
CA GLY A 116 -8.70 17.64 1.25
C GLY A 116 -9.30 16.32 1.75
N THR A 117 -9.03 15.21 1.04
CA THR A 117 -9.43 13.87 1.50
C THR A 117 -8.69 13.50 2.78
N LEU A 118 -7.40 13.80 2.85
CA LEU A 118 -6.56 13.50 4.01
C LEU A 118 -7.03 14.20 5.29
N ASP A 119 -7.47 15.44 5.18
CA ASP A 119 -8.02 16.21 6.30
C ASP A 119 -9.45 15.78 6.67
N ALA A 120 -10.23 15.32 5.68
CA ALA A 120 -11.55 14.73 5.90
C ALA A 120 -11.48 13.32 6.54
N LEU A 121 -10.32 12.65 6.54
CA LEU A 121 -10.14 11.37 7.23
C LEU A 121 -10.21 11.58 8.74
N THR A 122 -11.41 11.39 9.28
CA THR A 122 -11.69 11.45 10.71
C THR A 122 -10.85 10.40 11.47
N ASP A 123 -10.52 10.70 12.71
CA ASP A 123 -9.88 9.74 13.63
C ASP A 123 -10.84 8.65 14.14
N ASN A 124 -12.14 8.81 13.85
CA ASN A 124 -13.21 7.87 14.11
C ASN A 124 -13.89 7.46 12.80
N PRO A 125 -13.21 6.68 11.93
CA PRO A 125 -13.79 6.29 10.65
C PRO A 125 -15.03 5.41 10.85
N LEU A 126 -16.05 5.55 10.01
CA LEU A 126 -17.27 4.72 10.08
C LEU A 126 -16.98 3.22 9.92
N PHE A 127 -15.87 2.88 9.26
CA PHE A 127 -15.39 1.52 9.07
C PHE A 127 -13.86 1.43 9.25
N PRO A 128 -13.32 0.37 9.88
CA PRO A 128 -14.06 -0.67 10.58
C PRO A 128 -14.75 -0.12 11.84
N PRO A 129 -15.85 -0.76 12.28
CA PRO A 129 -16.55 -0.34 13.50
C PRO A 129 -15.60 -0.42 14.70
N PRO A 130 -15.80 0.38 15.77
CA PRO A 130 -14.85 0.52 16.88
C PRO A 130 -14.29 -0.80 17.43
N GLU A 131 -15.15 -1.80 17.59
CA GLU A 131 -14.81 -3.15 18.08
C GLU A 131 -13.86 -3.94 17.16
N ALA A 132 -13.83 -3.61 15.88
CA ALA A 132 -12.95 -4.21 14.88
C ALA A 132 -11.71 -3.35 14.59
N ARG A 133 -11.55 -2.21 15.27
CA ARG A 133 -10.35 -1.38 15.16
C ARG A 133 -9.22 -2.02 15.96
N MET A 134 -8.05 -2.14 15.34
CA MET A 134 -6.83 -2.58 16.03
C MET A 134 -6.24 -1.48 16.92
N LEU A 135 -6.63 -0.22 16.69
CA LEU A 135 -6.11 0.96 17.37
C LEU A 135 -7.15 1.45 18.41
N ASN A 136 -7.09 0.87 19.60
CA ASN A 136 -8.00 1.18 20.72
C ASN A 136 -7.42 2.21 21.71
N GLY A 137 -6.27 2.80 21.38
CA GLY A 137 -5.61 3.81 22.20
C GLY A 137 -6.22 5.20 22.01
N ILE A 138 -6.37 5.94 23.10
CA ILE A 138 -6.72 7.37 23.06
C ILE A 138 -5.47 8.13 22.57
N PRO A 139 -5.56 8.93 21.48
CA PRO A 139 -4.47 9.79 21.06
C PRO A 139 -4.01 10.69 22.21
N GLN A 140 -2.71 10.65 22.50
CA GLN A 140 -2.08 11.52 23.48
C GLN A 140 -1.49 12.74 22.77
N ASN A 141 -1.36 13.85 23.48
CA ASN A 141 -0.55 14.95 22.97
C ASN A 141 0.93 14.55 23.11
N ILE A 142 1.54 14.15 21.99
CA ILE A 142 2.92 13.69 21.95
C ILE A 142 3.79 14.80 21.42
N LYS A 143 4.68 15.29 22.28
CA LYS A 143 5.78 16.13 21.82
C LYS A 143 6.65 15.33 20.86
N ALA A 144 6.68 15.78 19.61
CA ALA A 144 7.53 15.22 18.57
C ALA A 144 8.54 16.27 18.12
N ASP A 145 9.73 15.82 17.73
CA ASP A 145 10.76 16.68 17.16
C ASP A 145 10.97 16.29 15.69
N LEU A 146 11.05 17.28 14.80
CA LEU A 146 11.44 17.08 13.41
C LEU A 146 12.88 17.54 13.20
N VAL A 147 13.71 16.67 12.65
CA VAL A 147 15.03 17.03 12.12
C VAL A 147 15.01 16.89 10.61
N VAL A 148 15.42 17.95 9.91
CA VAL A 148 15.50 17.99 8.45
C VAL A 148 16.96 17.86 8.05
N ASN A 149 17.29 16.80 7.32
CA ASN A 149 18.59 16.60 6.69
C ASN A 149 18.44 16.75 5.16
N ASP A 150 19.55 16.78 4.43
CA ASP A 150 19.55 16.93 2.98
C ASP A 150 18.79 15.79 2.26
N ASP A 151 18.86 14.58 2.81
CA ASP A 151 18.38 13.36 2.16
C ASP A 151 17.23 12.65 2.89
N GLU A 152 16.89 13.11 4.09
CA GLU A 152 15.81 12.54 4.91
C GLU A 152 15.19 13.55 5.88
N LEU A 153 13.91 13.36 6.18
CA LEU A 153 13.24 13.97 7.32
C LEU A 153 13.12 12.94 8.44
N VAL A 154 13.47 13.33 9.66
CA VAL A 154 13.50 12.45 10.82
C VAL A 154 12.56 12.97 11.90
N LEU A 155 11.40 12.33 12.01
CA LEU A 155 10.39 12.61 13.03
C LEU A 155 10.62 11.72 14.25
N LYS A 156 10.72 12.31 15.45
CA LYS A 156 11.13 11.62 16.68
C LYS A 156 10.09 11.79 17.77
N SER A 157 9.77 10.70 18.45
CA SER A 157 9.18 10.69 19.79
C SER A 157 10.23 10.30 20.83
N ALA A 158 9.81 10.16 22.08
CA ALA A 158 10.65 9.61 23.15
C ALA A 158 11.16 8.17 22.88
N VAL A 159 10.43 7.36 22.09
CA VAL A 159 10.71 5.92 21.92
C VAL A 159 10.93 5.50 20.47
N VAL A 160 10.35 6.23 19.52
CA VAL A 160 10.36 5.87 18.10
C VAL A 160 10.96 7.00 17.26
N GLU A 161 11.68 6.60 16.22
CA GLU A 161 12.18 7.49 15.16
C GLU A 161 11.61 7.01 13.82
N LEU A 162 10.99 7.91 13.08
CA LEU A 162 10.56 7.69 11.70
C LEU A 162 11.48 8.49 10.78
N ARG A 163 12.04 7.82 9.77
CA ARG A 163 12.83 8.44 8.71
C ARG A 163 12.06 8.38 7.40
N ALA A 164 11.85 9.54 6.79
CA ALA A 164 11.29 9.68 5.45
C ALA A 164 12.42 10.08 4.50
N LYS A 165 12.87 9.15 3.65
CA LYS A 165 13.87 9.44 2.61
C LYS A 165 13.26 10.39 1.57
N THR A 166 13.99 11.41 1.14
CA THR A 166 13.49 12.40 0.17
C THR A 166 13.33 11.82 -1.23
N SER A 167 14.30 11.02 -1.71
CA SER A 167 14.24 10.30 -2.98
C SER A 167 15.20 9.08 -3.00
N PRO A 168 14.77 7.90 -3.51
CA PRO A 168 13.36 7.53 -3.72
C PRO A 168 12.63 7.51 -2.38
N PHE A 169 11.39 8.00 -2.38
CA PHE A 169 10.55 8.14 -1.21
C PHE A 169 10.31 6.79 -0.56
N ARG A 170 10.53 6.75 0.76
CA ARG A 170 10.21 5.59 1.60
C ARG A 170 10.24 5.98 3.06
N LEU A 171 9.37 5.32 3.82
CA LEU A 171 9.36 5.41 5.27
C LEU A 171 10.07 4.22 5.91
N ARG A 172 10.82 4.50 6.99
CA ARG A 172 11.48 3.49 7.84
C ARG A 172 11.35 3.90 9.28
N SER A 173 11.01 2.95 10.15
CA SER A 173 10.87 3.25 11.58
C SER A 173 11.82 2.43 12.43
N TYR A 174 12.37 3.09 13.45
CA TYR A 174 13.38 2.60 14.37
C TYR A 174 12.91 2.82 15.79
N ARG A 175 13.30 1.93 16.71
CA ARG A 175 13.34 2.29 18.13
C ARG A 175 14.48 3.29 18.34
N ARG A 176 14.29 4.29 19.19
CA ARG A 176 15.30 5.33 19.45
C ARG A 176 16.59 4.67 19.93
N GLY A 177 17.71 5.05 19.31
CA GLY A 177 19.04 4.50 19.59
C GLY A 177 19.35 3.16 18.92
N CYS A 178 18.42 2.55 18.20
CA CYS A 178 18.68 1.32 17.43
C CYS A 178 19.07 1.63 15.97
N SER A 179 19.98 0.83 15.41
CA SER A 179 20.39 0.93 14.00
C SER A 179 19.53 0.13 13.04
N THR A 180 18.80 -0.87 13.53
CA THR A 180 17.94 -1.74 12.71
C THR A 180 16.50 -1.22 12.74
N PRO A 181 15.86 -0.99 11.57
CA PRO A 181 14.47 -0.61 11.52
C PRO A 181 13.58 -1.80 11.90
N PHE A 182 12.48 -1.55 12.63
CA PHE A 182 11.50 -2.61 12.92
C PHE A 182 10.44 -2.73 11.82
N TRP A 183 10.31 -1.76 10.93
CA TRP A 183 9.70 -1.93 9.62
C TRP A 183 10.30 -0.94 8.61
N LYS A 184 10.28 -1.33 7.33
CA LYS A 184 10.75 -0.52 6.20
C LYS A 184 9.80 -0.70 5.02
N GLN A 185 9.29 0.40 4.47
CA GLN A 185 8.56 0.35 3.21
C GLN A 185 9.46 -0.22 2.10
N ARG A 186 8.89 -1.08 1.27
CA ARG A 186 9.54 -1.69 0.12
C ARG A 186 9.59 -0.65 -0.99
N VAL A 187 10.79 -0.42 -1.51
CA VAL A 187 10.97 0.23 -2.81
C VAL A 187 11.25 -0.88 -3.81
N SER A 188 10.56 -0.86 -4.93
CA SER A 188 10.75 -1.79 -6.03
C SER A 188 10.99 -1.00 -7.30
N ASP A 189 12.14 -1.24 -7.90
CA ASP A 189 12.48 -0.86 -9.28
C ASP A 189 12.08 -1.96 -10.28
N LEU A 190 11.64 -3.12 -9.78
CA LEU A 190 11.17 -4.21 -10.63
C LEU A 190 9.91 -3.77 -11.38
N PHE A 191 9.96 -3.97 -12.69
CA PHE A 191 8.86 -3.77 -13.62
C PHE A 191 7.72 -4.78 -13.42
N THR A 192 7.93 -5.85 -12.65
CA THR A 192 6.95 -6.92 -12.45
C THR A 192 5.85 -6.50 -11.48
N SER A 193 4.62 -6.98 -11.72
CA SER A 193 3.44 -6.50 -11.00
C SER A 193 3.29 -7.00 -9.57
N ASP A 194 4.16 -7.90 -9.13
CA ASP A 194 3.95 -8.68 -7.90
C ASP A 194 4.04 -7.81 -6.64
N ILE A 195 4.85 -6.75 -6.72
CA ILE A 195 5.08 -5.81 -5.62
C ILE A 195 4.64 -4.42 -6.08
N ILE A 196 3.55 -3.94 -5.49
CA ILE A 196 3.04 -2.59 -5.70
C ILE A 196 3.46 -1.77 -4.46
N PRO A 197 4.45 -0.86 -4.58
CA PRO A 197 4.86 0.01 -3.46
C PRO A 197 3.74 1.00 -3.12
N THR A 198 3.99 1.95 -2.20
CA THR A 198 2.99 2.95 -1.81
C THR A 198 2.38 3.64 -3.04
N SER A 199 1.12 3.30 -3.32
CA SER A 199 0.45 3.70 -4.56
C SER A 199 -1.05 3.88 -4.36
N ILE A 200 -1.64 4.73 -5.19
CA ILE A 200 -3.09 4.87 -5.33
C ILE A 200 -3.47 4.53 -6.76
N VAL A 201 -4.56 3.79 -6.93
CA VAL A 201 -5.13 3.45 -8.23
C VAL A 201 -6.61 3.81 -8.24
N ALA A 202 -7.09 4.33 -9.36
CA ALA A 202 -8.50 4.51 -9.62
C ALA A 202 -8.85 3.86 -10.97
N HIS A 203 -9.83 2.96 -10.97
CA HIS A 203 -10.29 2.30 -12.18
C HIS A 203 -11.80 2.02 -12.10
N GLN A 204 -12.54 2.39 -13.16
CA GLN A 204 -13.99 2.17 -13.27
C GLN A 204 -14.79 2.63 -12.04
N GLY A 205 -14.47 3.82 -11.52
CA GLY A 205 -15.14 4.39 -10.34
C GLY A 205 -14.80 3.73 -9.00
N ARG A 206 -13.82 2.82 -8.97
CA ARG A 206 -13.27 2.22 -7.75
C ARG A 206 -11.88 2.79 -7.48
N GLU A 207 -11.57 3.05 -6.22
CA GLU A 207 -10.24 3.44 -5.76
C GLU A 207 -9.65 2.34 -4.87
N ALA A 208 -8.35 2.09 -5.00
CA ALA A 208 -7.62 1.25 -4.08
C ALA A 208 -6.26 1.86 -3.74
N THR A 209 -5.80 1.56 -2.53
CA THR A 209 -4.50 1.99 -2.02
C THR A 209 -3.63 0.78 -1.75
N PHE A 210 -2.38 0.84 -2.15
CA PHE A 210 -1.38 -0.19 -1.90
C PHE A 210 -0.27 0.39 -1.04
N ASP A 211 0.24 -0.42 -0.13
CA ASP A 211 1.50 -0.20 0.56
C ASP A 211 2.19 -1.56 0.71
N ALA A 212 3.52 -1.55 0.65
CA ALA A 212 4.33 -2.76 0.70
C ALA A 212 5.47 -2.56 1.68
N PHE A 213 5.70 -3.57 2.52
CA PHE A 213 6.76 -3.57 3.52
C PHE A 213 7.73 -4.70 3.21
N SER A 214 9.02 -4.45 3.46
CA SER A 214 10.02 -5.51 3.34
C SER A 214 10.00 -6.38 4.58
N LEU A 215 10.03 -7.69 4.39
CA LEU A 215 10.16 -8.67 5.47
C LEU A 215 11.59 -9.19 5.50
N ASP A 216 12.13 -9.34 6.70
CA ASP A 216 13.42 -10.03 6.83
C ASP A 216 13.21 -11.56 6.66
N PRO A 217 14.18 -12.31 6.12
CA PRO A 217 13.98 -13.73 5.77
C PRO A 217 13.57 -14.65 6.94
N GLN A 218 13.84 -14.21 8.17
CA GLN A 218 13.49 -14.95 9.39
C GLN A 218 12.25 -14.39 10.10
N GLU A 219 11.67 -13.30 9.57
CA GLU A 219 10.49 -12.67 10.14
C GLU A 219 9.26 -13.56 9.95
N ARG A 220 8.45 -13.65 11.00
CA ARG A 220 7.23 -14.44 11.01
C ARG A 220 6.05 -13.52 11.25
N ILE A 221 5.06 -13.58 10.35
CA ILE A 221 3.82 -12.83 10.47
C ILE A 221 2.77 -13.73 11.12
N PHE A 222 2.16 -13.24 12.19
CA PHE A 222 1.02 -13.86 12.86
C PHE A 222 -0.15 -12.88 12.90
N GLY A 223 -1.38 -13.38 13.04
CA GLY A 223 -2.60 -12.57 13.04
C GLY A 223 -3.42 -12.78 11.76
N LEU A 224 -3.82 -11.68 11.11
CA LEU A 224 -4.69 -11.66 9.90
C LEU A 224 -6.12 -12.20 10.12
N GLY A 225 -6.57 -12.25 11.37
CA GLY A 225 -7.86 -12.81 11.76
C GLY A 225 -7.86 -14.33 11.86
N GLU A 226 -9.03 -14.90 12.09
CA GLU A 226 -9.23 -16.35 12.09
C GLU A 226 -9.09 -16.90 10.66
N ARG A 227 -8.13 -17.81 10.46
CA ARG A 227 -7.88 -18.48 9.17
C ARG A 227 -7.63 -19.96 9.42
N PHE A 228 -8.23 -20.81 8.59
CA PHE A 228 -8.17 -22.28 8.66
C PHE A 228 -7.39 -22.85 7.48
#